data_AF-A0AAD6L5K0-F1
#
_entry.id   AF-A0AAD6L5K0-F1
#
_cell.length_a   1.000
_cell.length_b   1.000
_cell.length_c   1.000
_cell.angle_alpha   90.00
_cell.angle_beta   90.00
_cell.angle_gamma   90.00
#
_symmetry.space_group_name_H-M   'P 1'
#
loop_
_entity.id
_entity.type
_entity.pdbx_description
1 polymer ?
#
loop_
_entity_poly.entity_id
_entity_poly.type
_entity_poly.pdbx_seq_one_letter_code
_entity_poly.pdbx_strand_id
1 'polypeptide(L)'
;MARCSHQAEALNVKTSEKFNSDIFTLRWQILATQISDVPILTCSEALERLKKNRENQKGKQRFLAMYSSIFGGITTDTAAMVIPMDDHMVHRGHGVFDTSAIVDGHLYELDQHLDRILRSASMAKINIPFDRETIRRILIQTPALYAIVIQDQSPHDSRGIKVVTSSVPMKPPQFATMKSGPSMNVAFVTKEQDLLMPAFDRILSGCTAKRVLTLAEGLVKQGKLHEIKIGDVTVEEGKKADEMMLIGSGVLVRPVVQWDNQVIGDGKEGPITRALLTLILEDMRSGPPAVRVPVP
;
A
#
# COMPACT_ATOMS: atom_id res chain seq x y z
N MET A 1 -17.33 60.13 9.64
CA MET A 1 -16.63 60.28 10.93
C MET A 1 -15.37 59.40 10.86
N ALA A 2 -14.23 60.00 10.49
CA ALA A 2 -13.03 60.19 11.35
C ALA A 2 -12.32 58.86 11.72
N ARG A 3 -11.02 58.61 11.44
CA ARG A 3 -9.86 59.52 11.51
C ARG A 3 -8.75 59.18 10.50
N CYS A 4 -8.05 60.25 10.15
CA CYS A 4 -6.79 60.36 9.44
C CYS A 4 -5.60 60.20 10.41
N SER A 5 -4.44 59.71 9.94
CA SER A 5 -3.13 60.28 10.30
C SER A 5 -2.02 59.78 9.35
N HIS A 6 -1.43 60.73 8.64
CA HIS A 6 -0.21 60.64 7.82
C HIS A 6 1.03 60.17 8.61
N GLN A 7 1.97 59.51 7.93
CA GLN A 7 3.29 60.07 7.57
C GLN A 7 4.19 58.97 6.99
N ALA A 8 4.52 59.08 5.70
CA ALA A 8 5.70 58.43 5.13
C ALA A 8 6.56 59.55 4.55
N GLU A 9 7.64 59.89 5.26
CA GLU A 9 8.66 60.83 4.80
C GLU A 9 9.36 60.26 3.56
N ALA A 10 9.34 61.05 2.49
CA ALA A 10 10.19 60.87 1.35
C ALA A 10 11.59 61.43 1.68
N LEU A 11 12.60 60.56 1.75
CA LEU A 11 13.99 60.96 1.57
C LEU A 11 14.40 60.63 0.14
N ASN A 12 14.40 61.68 -0.65
CA ASN A 12 14.80 61.71 -2.05
C ASN A 12 16.32 61.84 -2.10
N VAL A 13 17.04 60.79 -2.50
CA VAL A 13 18.42 60.91 -2.98
C VAL A 13 18.46 60.44 -4.42
N LYS A 14 18.67 61.43 -5.31
CA LYS A 14 18.92 61.27 -6.73
C LYS A 14 20.16 60.41 -6.97
N THR A 15 20.05 59.45 -7.87
CA THR A 15 21.09 59.22 -8.90
C THR A 15 20.46 58.53 -10.11
N SER A 16 20.78 59.11 -11.27
CA SER A 16 20.57 58.56 -12.60
C SER A 16 21.12 57.13 -12.72
N GLU A 17 20.42 56.25 -13.41
CA GLU A 17 20.93 55.66 -14.65
C GLU A 17 19.94 54.66 -15.26
N LYS A 18 20.09 54.54 -16.58
CA LYS A 18 19.27 53.83 -17.55
C LYS A 18 18.93 52.40 -17.15
N PHE A 19 17.71 52.03 -17.49
CA PHE A 19 17.30 50.69 -17.94
C PHE A 19 18.47 49.87 -18.50
N ASN A 20 18.77 48.73 -17.87
CA ASN A 20 19.56 47.69 -18.51
C ASN A 20 18.90 46.32 -18.31
N SER A 21 18.75 45.59 -19.41
CA SER A 21 17.94 44.40 -19.60
C SER A 21 18.67 43.11 -19.19
N ASP A 22 19.17 43.02 -17.95
CA ASP A 22 20.06 41.93 -17.53
C ASP A 22 19.58 41.16 -16.27
N ILE A 23 18.28 41.03 -16.03
CA ILE A 23 17.75 40.21 -14.91
C ILE A 23 17.43 38.76 -15.31
N PHE A 24 17.69 38.36 -16.57
CA PHE A 24 17.47 36.99 -17.05
C PHE A 24 18.74 36.29 -17.55
N THR A 25 19.82 36.31 -16.78
CA THR A 25 20.88 35.29 -16.95
C THR A 25 21.55 34.96 -15.63
N LEU A 26 20.89 34.17 -14.77
CA LEU A 26 21.57 33.43 -13.70
C LEU A 26 22.36 32.29 -14.35
N ARG A 27 23.48 32.67 -14.95
CA ARG A 27 24.51 31.78 -15.47
C ARG A 27 25.18 31.16 -14.25
N TRP A 28 24.99 29.86 -14.05
CA TRP A 28 25.71 29.08 -13.04
C TRP A 28 27.21 29.09 -13.37
N GLN A 29 27.93 30.14 -12.96
CA GLN A 29 29.39 30.09 -12.84
C GLN A 29 29.70 29.36 -11.54
N ILE A 30 29.81 28.05 -11.64
CA ILE A 30 30.50 27.23 -10.64
C ILE A 30 31.93 27.77 -10.61
N LEU A 31 32.27 28.50 -9.55
CA LEU A 31 33.64 28.77 -9.15
C LEU A 31 34.33 27.41 -9.00
N ALA A 32 35.21 27.11 -9.96
CA ALA A 32 36.07 25.95 -9.96
C ALA A 32 37.14 26.10 -8.87
N THR A 33 36.73 25.99 -7.61
CA THR A 33 37.63 25.66 -6.52
C THR A 33 37.70 24.14 -6.43
N GLN A 34 38.89 23.61 -6.68
CA GLN A 34 39.26 22.19 -6.69
C GLN A 34 38.61 21.37 -5.57
N ILE A 35 37.45 20.77 -5.84
CA ILE A 35 36.90 19.64 -5.08
C ILE A 35 36.20 18.71 -6.08
N SER A 36 36.88 17.64 -6.50
CA SER A 36 36.41 16.24 -6.30
C SER A 36 37.03 15.28 -7.33
N ASP A 37 37.51 14.13 -6.85
CA ASP A 37 37.90 12.95 -7.64
C ASP A 37 36.69 12.25 -8.32
N VAL A 38 35.59 12.96 -8.53
CA VAL A 38 34.31 12.39 -8.97
C VAL A 38 34.01 12.85 -10.41
N PRO A 39 33.92 11.93 -11.39
CA PRO A 39 33.72 12.30 -12.78
C PRO A 39 32.28 12.79 -13.03
N ILE A 40 32.14 13.93 -13.73
CA ILE A 40 30.86 14.36 -14.32
C ILE A 40 30.58 13.51 -15.55
N LEU A 41 29.39 12.91 -15.63
CA LEU A 41 29.03 11.98 -16.70
C LEU A 41 28.06 12.63 -17.68
N THR A 42 28.29 12.38 -18.97
CA THR A 42 27.27 12.55 -19.99
C THR A 42 26.16 11.51 -19.83
N CYS A 43 24.99 11.75 -20.44
CA CYS A 43 23.88 10.79 -20.43
C CYS A 43 24.30 9.40 -20.96
N SER A 44 25.07 9.37 -22.04
CA SER A 44 25.55 8.11 -22.64
C SER A 44 26.48 7.36 -21.69
N GLU A 45 27.43 8.04 -21.05
CA GLU A 45 28.34 7.43 -20.08
C GLU A 45 27.59 6.92 -18.84
N ALA A 46 26.59 7.66 -18.36
CA ALA A 46 25.74 7.23 -17.26
C ALA A 46 24.94 5.96 -17.62
N LEU A 47 24.36 5.89 -18.81
CA LEU A 47 23.64 4.71 -19.31
C LEU A 47 24.57 3.50 -19.45
N GLU A 48 25.78 3.67 -19.98
CA GLU A 48 26.76 2.59 -20.09
C GLU A 48 27.22 2.07 -18.72
N ARG A 49 27.45 2.97 -17.75
CA ARG A 49 27.76 2.57 -16.37
C ARG A 49 26.58 1.85 -15.71
N LEU A 50 25.35 2.28 -15.97
CA LEU A 50 24.14 1.61 -15.48
C LEU A 50 24.04 0.18 -16.04
N LYS A 51 24.24 0.00 -17.35
CA LYS A 51 24.28 -1.33 -18.00
C LYS A 51 25.35 -2.22 -17.38
N LYS A 52 26.57 -1.72 -17.19
CA LYS A 52 27.66 -2.49 -16.58
C LYS A 52 27.36 -2.88 -15.12
N ASN A 53 26.83 -1.97 -14.32
CA ASN A 53 26.41 -2.28 -12.94
C ASN A 53 25.30 -3.35 -12.92
N ARG A 54 24.38 -3.30 -13.89
CA ARG A 54 23.29 -4.28 -14.04
C ARG A 54 23.80 -5.69 -14.35
N GLU A 55 24.75 -5.83 -15.26
CA GLU A 55 25.37 -7.11 -15.55
C GLU A 55 25.99 -7.76 -14.30
N ASN A 56 26.61 -6.95 -13.44
CA ASN A 56 27.19 -7.41 -12.18
C ASN A 56 26.15 -7.81 -11.12
N GLN A 57 24.89 -7.38 -11.26
CA GLN A 57 23.79 -7.67 -10.33
C GLN A 57 22.84 -8.76 -10.83
N LYS A 58 22.99 -9.25 -12.07
CA LYS A 58 22.20 -10.35 -12.63
C LYS A 58 22.31 -11.58 -11.72
N GLY A 59 21.22 -11.94 -11.05
CA GLY A 59 21.11 -13.16 -10.23
C GLY A 59 20.61 -12.99 -8.80
N LYS A 60 20.53 -11.76 -8.25
CA LYS A 60 20.11 -11.56 -6.84
C LYS A 60 18.59 -11.57 -6.63
N GLN A 61 17.81 -11.06 -7.57
CA GLN A 61 16.34 -11.14 -7.58
C GLN A 61 15.84 -11.20 -9.01
N ARG A 62 14.88 -12.09 -9.28
CA ARG A 62 14.36 -12.35 -10.62
C ARG A 62 12.93 -11.80 -10.74
N PHE A 63 12.81 -10.53 -11.12
CA PHE A 63 11.54 -9.93 -11.51
C PHE A 63 11.18 -10.41 -12.91
N LEU A 64 9.98 -10.95 -13.13
CA LEU A 64 9.66 -11.51 -14.46
C LEU A 64 8.91 -10.53 -15.38
N ALA A 65 8.17 -9.54 -14.86
CA ALA A 65 7.70 -8.40 -15.64
C ALA A 65 7.19 -7.25 -14.76
N MET A 66 7.33 -6.03 -15.29
CA MET A 66 6.90 -4.77 -14.69
C MET A 66 6.44 -3.85 -15.82
N TYR A 67 5.27 -3.23 -15.67
CA TYR A 67 4.83 -2.18 -16.58
C TYR A 67 5.31 -0.81 -16.11
N SER A 68 6.02 -0.08 -16.97
CA SER A 68 6.41 1.31 -16.73
C SER A 68 5.47 2.24 -17.48
N SER A 69 4.72 3.07 -16.75
CA SER A 69 3.88 4.11 -17.36
C SER A 69 4.70 5.23 -18.02
N ILE A 70 5.95 5.42 -17.60
CA ILE A 70 6.87 6.41 -18.19
C ILE A 70 7.26 5.97 -19.60
N PHE A 71 7.47 4.66 -19.81
CA PHE A 71 7.87 4.12 -21.10
C PHE A 71 6.70 3.53 -21.90
N GLY A 72 5.53 3.35 -21.29
CA GLY A 72 4.35 2.75 -21.91
C GLY A 72 4.53 1.27 -22.27
N GLY A 73 5.36 0.53 -21.52
CA GLY A 73 5.76 -0.82 -21.88
C GLY A 73 6.12 -1.73 -20.72
N ILE A 74 6.16 -3.04 -21.00
CA ILE A 74 6.54 -4.08 -20.04
C ILE A 74 8.05 -4.35 -20.15
N THR A 75 8.73 -4.42 -19.01
CA THR A 75 10.17 -4.69 -18.89
C THR A 75 10.44 -5.69 -17.78
N THR A 76 11.53 -6.44 -17.92
CA THR A 76 12.05 -7.33 -16.86
C THR A 76 13.22 -6.70 -16.10
N ASP A 77 13.75 -5.58 -16.61
CA ASP A 77 14.87 -4.87 -16.00
C ASP A 77 14.36 -3.82 -15.02
N THR A 78 14.64 -4.01 -13.72
CA THR A 78 14.22 -3.03 -12.70
C THR A 78 14.90 -1.67 -12.87
N ALA A 79 15.94 -1.52 -13.70
CA ALA A 79 16.55 -0.22 -13.98
C ALA A 79 15.64 0.66 -14.83
N ALA A 80 14.73 0.04 -15.59
CA ALA A 80 13.71 0.74 -16.35
C ALA A 80 12.49 1.13 -15.47
N MET A 81 12.50 0.82 -14.16
CA MET A 81 11.51 1.34 -13.22
C MET A 81 12.01 2.66 -12.64
N VAL A 82 11.86 3.72 -13.42
CA VAL A 82 12.29 5.08 -13.07
C VAL A 82 11.10 5.95 -12.67
N ILE A 83 11.32 6.82 -11.70
CA ILE A 83 10.37 7.86 -11.28
C ILE A 83 11.11 9.20 -11.39
N PRO A 84 10.49 10.25 -11.96
CA PRO A 84 11.11 11.58 -12.01
C PRO A 84 11.50 12.06 -10.60
N MET A 85 12.71 12.59 -10.46
CA MET A 85 13.20 13.04 -9.14
C MET A 85 12.34 14.16 -8.57
N ASP A 86 11.76 14.99 -9.43
CA ASP A 86 10.87 16.11 -9.11
C ASP A 86 9.41 15.70 -8.83
N ASP A 87 9.08 14.41 -8.92
CA ASP A 87 7.75 13.90 -8.58
C ASP A 87 7.43 14.12 -7.09
N HIS A 88 6.19 14.50 -6.79
CA HIS A 88 5.72 14.73 -5.43
C HIS A 88 5.77 13.47 -4.56
N MET A 89 5.70 12.28 -5.17
CA MET A 89 5.89 11.01 -4.48
C MET A 89 7.30 10.91 -3.88
N VAL A 90 8.34 11.32 -4.61
CA VAL A 90 9.73 11.26 -4.16
C VAL A 90 10.01 12.27 -3.05
N HIS A 91 9.52 13.50 -3.22
CA HIS A 91 9.82 14.58 -2.27
C HIS A 91 8.93 14.60 -1.03
N ARG A 92 7.69 14.12 -1.14
CA ARG A 92 6.65 14.31 -0.11
C ARG A 92 5.88 13.04 0.23
N GLY A 93 6.18 11.90 -0.40
CA GLY A 93 5.42 10.67 -0.20
C GLY A 93 3.96 10.78 -0.68
N HIS A 94 3.64 11.71 -1.57
CA HIS A 94 2.29 11.90 -2.10
C HIS A 94 2.00 10.85 -3.16
N GLY A 95 1.48 9.70 -2.74
CA GLY A 95 1.16 8.58 -3.61
C GLY A 95 0.13 7.65 -2.98
N VAL A 96 -0.48 6.82 -3.82
CA VAL A 96 -1.36 5.73 -3.41
C VAL A 96 -0.91 4.44 -4.09
N PHE A 97 -1.08 3.31 -3.42
CA PHE A 97 -0.76 2.00 -3.98
C PHE A 97 -1.85 0.99 -3.62
N ASP A 98 -1.91 -0.10 -4.39
CA ASP A 98 -2.76 -1.24 -4.12
C ASP A 98 -2.00 -2.54 -4.42
N THR A 99 -2.54 -3.67 -3.99
CA THR A 99 -1.90 -4.99 -4.15
C THR A 99 -2.99 -6.05 -4.30
N SER A 100 -3.00 -6.73 -5.44
CA SER A 100 -3.85 -7.88 -5.73
C SER A 100 -2.97 -9.12 -5.91
N ALA A 101 -3.52 -10.28 -5.54
CA ALA A 101 -2.82 -11.56 -5.64
C ALA A 101 -3.16 -12.26 -6.95
N ILE A 102 -2.21 -13.04 -7.47
CA ILE A 102 -2.44 -14.01 -8.55
C ILE A 102 -2.33 -15.40 -7.95
N VAL A 103 -3.38 -16.20 -8.12
CA VAL A 103 -3.45 -17.59 -7.66
C VAL A 103 -3.98 -18.44 -8.79
N ASP A 104 -3.27 -19.53 -9.11
CA ASP A 104 -3.62 -20.49 -10.16
C ASP A 104 -3.99 -19.82 -11.49
N GLY A 105 -3.18 -18.84 -11.92
CA GLY A 105 -3.39 -18.11 -13.18
C GLY A 105 -4.55 -17.10 -13.17
N HIS A 106 -5.08 -16.75 -11.99
CA HIS A 106 -6.18 -15.80 -11.87
C HIS A 106 -5.82 -14.65 -10.93
N LEU A 107 -6.09 -13.41 -11.35
CA LEU A 107 -6.09 -12.25 -10.49
C LEU A 107 -7.31 -12.29 -9.56
N TYR A 108 -7.05 -12.23 -8.27
CA TYR A 108 -8.08 -12.32 -7.23
C TYR A 108 -8.61 -10.94 -6.85
N GLU A 109 -9.94 -10.80 -6.89
CA GLU A 109 -10.70 -9.57 -6.59
C GLU A 109 -10.23 -8.32 -7.36
N LEU A 110 -9.70 -8.49 -8.59
CA LEU A 110 -9.11 -7.42 -9.40
C LEU A 110 -9.98 -6.16 -9.46
N ASP A 111 -11.29 -6.32 -9.71
CA ASP A 111 -12.21 -5.20 -9.81
C ASP A 111 -12.34 -4.41 -8.51
N GLN A 112 -12.32 -5.08 -7.35
CA GLN A 112 -12.37 -4.38 -6.07
C GLN A 112 -11.09 -3.58 -5.81
N HIS A 113 -9.93 -4.14 -6.18
CA HIS A 113 -8.65 -3.46 -6.08
C HIS A 113 -8.58 -2.25 -7.03
N LEU A 114 -9.08 -2.36 -8.26
CA LEU A 114 -9.21 -1.27 -9.21
C LEU A 114 -10.10 -0.14 -8.67
N ASP A 115 -11.28 -0.47 -8.17
CA ASP A 115 -12.20 0.52 -7.62
C ASP A 115 -11.60 1.21 -6.38
N ARG A 116 -10.80 0.47 -5.59
CA ARG A 116 -10.12 1.02 -4.41
C ARG A 116 -8.97 1.95 -4.77
N ILE A 117 -8.10 1.62 -5.71
CA ILE A 117 -7.00 2.51 -6.11
C ILE A 117 -7.54 3.79 -6.75
N LEU A 118 -8.57 3.70 -7.59
CA LEU A 118 -9.20 4.86 -8.24
C LEU A 118 -9.85 5.80 -7.21
N ARG A 119 -10.61 5.24 -6.27
CA ARG A 119 -11.18 6.02 -5.15
C ARG A 119 -10.09 6.66 -4.31
N SER A 120 -9.02 5.93 -4.01
CA SER A 120 -7.92 6.41 -3.16
C SER A 120 -7.16 7.56 -3.83
N ALA A 121 -6.87 7.45 -5.13
CA ALA A 121 -6.26 8.53 -5.90
C ALA A 121 -7.17 9.76 -5.97
N SER A 122 -8.47 9.58 -6.22
CA SER A 122 -9.44 10.68 -6.21
C SER A 122 -9.48 11.42 -4.87
N MET A 123 -9.54 10.69 -3.75
CA MET A 123 -9.49 11.29 -2.40
C MET A 123 -8.16 12.00 -2.12
N ALA A 124 -7.05 11.48 -2.63
CA ALA A 124 -5.72 12.07 -2.53
C ALA A 124 -5.46 13.19 -3.55
N LYS A 125 -6.43 13.52 -4.40
CA LYS A 125 -6.31 14.48 -5.51
C LYS A 125 -5.15 14.16 -6.47
N ILE A 126 -4.91 12.87 -6.70
CA ILE A 126 -3.93 12.35 -7.65
C ILE A 126 -4.64 12.10 -8.97
N ASN A 127 -4.15 12.70 -10.05
CA ASN A 127 -4.65 12.46 -11.39
C ASN A 127 -4.04 11.18 -11.93
N ILE A 128 -4.87 10.17 -12.20
CA ILE A 128 -4.44 8.92 -12.82
C ILE A 128 -4.45 9.11 -14.34
N PRO A 129 -3.36 8.74 -15.06
CA PRO A 129 -3.24 8.98 -16.51
C PRO A 129 -4.05 8.01 -17.38
N PHE A 130 -4.64 6.97 -16.78
CA PHE A 130 -5.38 5.91 -17.48
C PHE A 130 -6.77 5.74 -16.87
N ASP A 131 -7.75 5.42 -17.71
CA ASP A 131 -9.07 5.00 -17.24
C ASP A 131 -9.04 3.59 -16.63
N ARG A 132 -10.13 3.24 -15.94
CA ARG A 132 -10.31 1.95 -15.25
C ARG A 132 -10.05 0.75 -16.16
N GLU A 133 -10.59 0.76 -17.37
CA GLU A 133 -10.52 -0.37 -18.30
C GLU A 133 -9.13 -0.53 -18.91
N THR A 134 -8.42 0.58 -19.14
CA THR A 134 -7.03 0.60 -19.57
C THR A 134 -6.12 0.03 -18.49
N ILE A 135 -6.31 0.43 -17.22
CA ILE A 135 -5.55 -0.14 -16.09
C ILE A 135 -5.87 -1.63 -15.96
N ARG A 136 -7.15 -2.02 -16.03
CA ARG A 136 -7.57 -3.43 -16.00
C ARG A 136 -6.87 -4.24 -17.09
N ARG A 137 -6.89 -3.76 -18.33
CA ARG A 137 -6.22 -4.42 -19.47
C ARG A 137 -4.72 -4.54 -19.26
N ILE A 138 -4.05 -3.46 -18.83
CA ILE A 138 -2.61 -3.49 -18.48
C ILE A 138 -2.36 -4.51 -17.37
N LEU A 139 -3.19 -4.55 -16.33
CA LEU A 139 -3.05 -5.51 -15.22
C LEU A 139 -3.42 -6.94 -15.61
N ILE A 140 -4.10 -7.21 -16.71
CA ILE A 140 -4.31 -8.57 -17.21
C ILE A 140 -3.15 -8.98 -18.15
N GLN A 141 -2.67 -8.04 -18.97
CA GLN A 141 -1.58 -8.27 -19.93
C GLN A 141 -0.20 -8.30 -19.26
N THR A 142 0.02 -7.48 -18.22
CA THR A 142 1.30 -7.43 -17.51
C THR A 142 1.57 -8.77 -16.83
N PRO A 143 0.61 -9.39 -16.12
CA PRO A 143 0.74 -10.73 -15.59
C PRO A 143 0.68 -11.85 -16.63
N ALA A 144 0.09 -11.62 -17.81
CA ALA A 144 0.26 -12.52 -18.96
C ALA A 144 1.73 -12.54 -19.43
N LEU A 145 2.52 -11.50 -19.10
CA LEU A 145 3.98 -11.49 -19.13
C LEU A 145 4.65 -11.64 -17.73
N TYR A 146 3.84 -11.75 -16.66
CA TYR A 146 4.05 -11.89 -15.20
C TYR A 146 4.08 -10.64 -14.28
N ALA A 147 3.60 -10.81 -13.03
CA ALA A 147 3.57 -9.83 -11.93
C ALA A 147 4.59 -10.18 -10.86
N ILE A 148 5.07 -9.28 -9.98
CA ILE A 148 5.95 -9.67 -8.86
C ILE A 148 5.26 -10.75 -7.98
N VAL A 149 5.47 -12.04 -8.27
CA VAL A 149 5.07 -13.14 -7.40
C VAL A 149 6.23 -13.33 -6.47
N ILE A 150 6.10 -12.78 -5.27
CA ILE A 150 6.83 -13.33 -4.14
C ILE A 150 6.27 -14.74 -4.00
N GLN A 151 7.04 -15.72 -4.46
CA GLN A 151 6.67 -17.12 -4.29
C GLN A 151 6.82 -17.44 -2.81
N ASP A 152 5.76 -17.23 -2.05
CA ASP A 152 5.70 -17.69 -0.67
C ASP A 152 5.40 -19.19 -0.69
N GLN A 153 6.47 -19.99 -0.66
CA GLN A 153 6.38 -21.44 -0.43
C GLN A 153 6.35 -21.79 1.06
N SER A 154 6.20 -20.80 1.95
CA SER A 154 6.19 -21.08 3.38
C SER A 154 4.94 -21.92 3.70
N PRO A 155 5.11 -23.10 4.33
CA PRO A 155 3.97 -23.88 4.78
C PRO A 155 3.13 -23.04 5.75
N HIS A 156 1.83 -23.33 5.80
CA HIS A 156 0.95 -22.70 6.78
C HIS A 156 1.54 -22.87 8.19
N ASP A 157 1.84 -21.75 8.83
CA ASP A 157 2.41 -21.74 10.18
C ASP A 157 1.30 -21.53 11.20
N SER A 158 0.85 -22.65 11.78
CA SER A 158 -0.17 -22.70 12.83
C SER A 158 0.31 -22.23 14.20
N ARG A 159 1.60 -21.86 14.35
CA ARG A 159 2.14 -21.35 15.63
C ARG A 159 1.58 -19.97 15.99
N GLY A 160 0.92 -19.30 15.04
CA GLY A 160 0.37 -17.96 15.20
C GLY A 160 1.47 -16.91 15.42
N ILE A 161 1.04 -15.65 15.50
CA ILE A 161 1.95 -14.52 15.73
C ILE A 161 1.67 -13.85 17.07
N LYS A 162 2.68 -13.16 17.58
CA LYS A 162 2.55 -12.26 18.73
C LYS A 162 2.51 -10.82 18.21
N VAL A 163 1.56 -10.04 18.66
CA VAL A 163 1.42 -8.62 18.32
C VAL A 163 1.76 -7.79 19.54
N VAL A 164 2.53 -6.73 19.36
CA VAL A 164 2.87 -5.77 20.41
C VAL A 164 2.38 -4.39 19.99
N THR A 165 1.66 -3.72 20.88
CA THR A 165 1.25 -2.33 20.68
C THR A 165 2.41 -1.39 20.97
N SER A 166 2.64 -0.48 20.03
CA SER A 166 3.55 0.65 20.27
C SER A 166 2.87 1.66 21.18
N SER A 167 3.59 2.12 22.21
CA SER A 167 3.18 3.25 23.04
C SER A 167 3.37 4.60 22.35
N VAL A 168 4.06 4.64 21.20
CA VAL A 168 4.18 5.82 20.34
C VAL A 168 2.95 5.87 19.43
N PRO A 169 2.00 6.81 19.65
CA PRO A 169 0.80 6.90 18.83
C PRO A 169 1.18 7.27 17.40
N MET A 170 0.96 6.36 16.46
CA MET A 170 1.02 6.69 15.02
C MET A 170 -0.21 7.49 14.56
N LYS A 171 -1.30 7.49 15.35
CA LYS A 171 -2.54 8.26 15.14
C LYS A 171 -2.98 8.91 16.46
N PRO A 172 -3.65 10.08 16.45
CA PRO A 172 -4.00 10.80 17.68
C PRO A 172 -4.90 9.96 18.64
N PRO A 173 -4.84 10.19 19.97
CA PRO A 173 -5.55 9.36 20.98
C PRO A 173 -7.07 9.35 20.86
N GLN A 174 -7.67 10.39 20.27
CA GLN A 174 -9.11 10.49 19.99
C GLN A 174 -9.60 9.43 18.96
N PHE A 175 -8.69 8.62 18.41
CA PHE A 175 -8.94 7.57 17.43
C PHE A 175 -8.59 6.15 17.95
N ALA A 176 -8.43 5.97 19.28
CA ALA A 176 -7.97 4.73 19.93
C ALA A 176 -9.00 3.57 19.97
N THR A 177 -9.77 3.40 18.92
CA THR A 177 -10.48 2.15 18.59
C THR A 177 -9.54 1.27 17.79
N MET A 178 -9.42 -0.02 18.12
CA MET A 178 -8.56 -0.93 17.38
C MET A 178 -9.16 -1.18 16.01
N LYS A 179 -8.35 -0.98 14.97
CA LYS A 179 -8.89 -0.77 13.63
C LYS A 179 -8.10 -1.54 12.57
N SER A 180 -6.77 -1.53 12.60
CA SER A 180 -5.92 -2.24 11.62
C SER A 180 -4.49 -2.43 12.11
N GLY A 181 -3.81 -3.47 11.65
CA GLY A 181 -2.34 -3.56 11.64
C GLY A 181 -1.75 -2.84 10.40
N PRO A 182 -0.40 -2.74 10.28
CA PRO A 182 0.23 -2.20 9.08
C PRO A 182 -0.20 -3.04 7.86
N SER A 183 -0.95 -2.40 6.96
CA SER A 183 -1.50 -3.00 5.73
C SER A 183 -2.46 -4.21 5.94
N MET A 184 -3.03 -4.39 7.14
CA MET A 184 -3.91 -5.53 7.46
C MET A 184 -5.10 -5.10 8.32
N ASN A 185 -6.26 -5.70 8.09
CA ASN A 185 -7.41 -5.61 8.98
C ASN A 185 -7.26 -6.59 10.16
N VAL A 186 -8.06 -6.41 11.20
CA VAL A 186 -8.14 -7.33 12.34
C VAL A 186 -9.55 -7.86 12.47
N ALA A 187 -9.70 -9.08 12.97
CA ALA A 187 -10.99 -9.64 13.36
C ALA A 187 -10.84 -10.48 14.64
N PHE A 188 -11.95 -10.62 15.36
CA PHE A 188 -12.02 -11.30 16.65
C PHE A 188 -13.17 -12.28 16.64
N VAL A 189 -13.01 -13.39 17.35
CA VAL A 189 -14.10 -14.33 17.62
C VAL A 189 -14.36 -14.30 19.12
N THR A 190 -15.59 -14.05 19.52
CA THR A 190 -15.97 -14.07 20.95
C THR A 190 -16.20 -15.51 21.43
N LYS A 191 -16.35 -15.68 22.74
CA LYS A 191 -16.68 -17.00 23.34
C LYS A 191 -18.05 -17.52 22.90
N GLU A 192 -18.94 -16.61 22.55
CA GLU A 192 -20.26 -16.88 22.00
C GLU A 192 -20.22 -17.21 20.49
N GLN A 193 -19.03 -17.32 19.90
CA GLN A 193 -18.81 -17.57 18.48
C GLN A 193 -19.33 -16.44 17.58
N ASP A 194 -19.28 -15.19 18.04
CA ASP A 194 -19.52 -14.02 17.18
C ASP A 194 -18.23 -13.57 16.51
N LEU A 195 -18.25 -13.33 15.18
CA LEU A 195 -17.14 -12.70 14.47
C LEU A 195 -17.30 -11.17 14.55
N LEU A 196 -16.40 -10.51 15.27
CA LEU A 196 -16.34 -9.06 15.38
C LEU A 196 -15.26 -8.50 14.44
N MET A 197 -15.60 -7.47 13.66
CA MET A 197 -14.65 -6.75 12.82
C MET A 197 -14.83 -5.23 12.96
N PRO A 198 -13.73 -4.46 13.11
CA PRO A 198 -13.80 -3.01 13.07
C PRO A 198 -14.42 -2.46 11.77
N ALA A 199 -15.24 -1.42 11.88
CA ALA A 199 -15.81 -0.74 10.72
C ALA A 199 -14.74 -0.12 9.80
N PHE A 200 -15.02 -0.06 8.49
CA PHE A 200 -14.11 0.46 7.46
C PHE A 200 -14.15 2.00 7.31
N ASP A 201 -14.42 2.74 8.39
CA ASP A 201 -14.59 4.19 8.40
C ASP A 201 -13.25 4.95 8.48
N ARG A 202 -12.28 4.42 9.24
CA ARG A 202 -10.97 5.06 9.49
C ARG A 202 -9.79 4.13 9.24
N ILE A 203 -10.05 3.05 8.51
CA ILE A 203 -9.08 2.02 8.12
C ILE A 203 -9.18 1.69 6.65
N LEU A 204 -8.17 1.00 6.15
CA LEU A 204 -8.23 0.42 4.82
C LEU A 204 -9.44 -0.51 4.72
N SER A 205 -10.29 -0.23 3.73
CA SER A 205 -11.36 -1.13 3.31
C SER A 205 -10.74 -2.31 2.55
N GLY A 206 -10.24 -3.30 3.29
CA GLY A 206 -9.52 -4.45 2.78
C GLY A 206 -10.38 -5.34 1.88
N CYS A 207 -9.98 -5.58 0.63
CA CYS A 207 -10.67 -6.53 -0.26
C CYS A 207 -10.75 -7.92 0.38
N THR A 208 -9.61 -8.45 0.81
CA THR A 208 -9.55 -9.74 1.53
C THR A 208 -10.42 -9.76 2.79
N ALA A 209 -10.48 -8.67 3.56
CA ALA A 209 -11.33 -8.60 4.75
C ALA A 209 -12.82 -8.63 4.42
N LYS A 210 -13.25 -7.89 3.39
CA LYS A 210 -14.64 -7.95 2.87
C LYS A 210 -14.98 -9.35 2.38
N ARG A 211 -14.04 -9.99 1.67
CA ARG A 211 -14.26 -11.33 1.15
C ARG A 211 -14.36 -12.37 2.26
N VAL A 212 -13.53 -12.25 3.29
CA VAL A 212 -13.63 -13.07 4.52
C VAL A 212 -14.98 -12.89 5.20
N LEU A 213 -15.51 -11.66 5.30
CA LEU A 213 -16.86 -11.44 5.84
C LEU A 213 -17.93 -12.17 5.01
N THR A 214 -17.88 -12.08 3.68
CA THR A 214 -18.79 -12.84 2.79
C THR A 214 -18.67 -14.35 2.97
N LEU A 215 -17.44 -14.88 3.10
CA LEU A 215 -17.21 -16.31 3.31
C LEU A 215 -17.68 -16.76 4.71
N ALA A 216 -17.55 -15.90 5.72
CA ALA A 216 -18.00 -16.16 7.08
C ALA A 216 -19.52 -16.33 7.16
N GLU A 217 -20.32 -15.74 6.27
CA GLU A 217 -21.76 -15.99 6.20
C GLU A 217 -22.07 -17.48 5.97
N GLY A 218 -21.20 -18.19 5.26
CA GLY A 218 -21.28 -19.64 5.10
C GLY A 218 -21.08 -20.39 6.42
N LEU A 219 -20.21 -19.91 7.30
CA LEU A 219 -20.01 -20.48 8.64
C LEU A 219 -21.20 -20.22 9.56
N VAL A 220 -21.85 -19.06 9.43
CA VAL A 220 -23.12 -18.76 10.13
C VAL A 220 -24.20 -19.75 9.70
N LYS A 221 -24.36 -19.96 8.39
CA LYS A 221 -25.34 -20.93 7.86
C LYS A 221 -25.08 -22.37 8.30
N GLN A 222 -23.83 -22.74 8.55
CA GLN A 222 -23.43 -24.05 9.05
C GLN A 222 -23.56 -24.20 10.58
N GLY A 223 -23.94 -23.13 11.30
CA GLY A 223 -24.00 -23.11 12.76
C GLY A 223 -22.64 -23.17 13.44
N LYS A 224 -21.54 -22.92 12.71
CA LYS A 224 -20.19 -22.84 13.27
C LYS A 224 -19.88 -21.46 13.86
N LEU A 225 -20.53 -20.44 13.33
CA LEU A 225 -20.46 -19.06 13.81
C LEU A 225 -21.89 -18.62 14.19
N HIS A 226 -22.04 -17.86 15.26
CA HIS A 226 -23.36 -17.37 15.69
C HIS A 226 -23.80 -16.15 14.86
N GLU A 227 -22.97 -15.10 14.80
CA GLU A 227 -23.25 -13.88 14.04
C GLU A 227 -21.96 -13.21 13.53
N ILE A 228 -22.08 -12.31 12.56
CA ILE A 228 -21.01 -11.40 12.11
C ILE A 228 -21.41 -9.97 12.48
N LYS A 229 -20.57 -9.27 13.25
CA LYS A 229 -20.81 -7.89 13.69
C LYS A 229 -19.71 -6.97 13.22
N ILE A 230 -20.10 -5.90 12.53
CA ILE A 230 -19.20 -4.84 12.08
C ILE A 230 -19.48 -3.60 12.94
N GLY A 231 -18.48 -3.13 13.68
CA GLY A 231 -18.66 -2.03 14.63
C GLY A 231 -17.34 -1.57 15.24
N ASP A 232 -17.38 -0.65 16.20
CA ASP A 232 -16.19 -0.29 16.96
C ASP A 232 -15.83 -1.42 17.93
N VAL A 233 -14.56 -1.82 17.95
CA VAL A 233 -14.02 -2.82 18.89
C VAL A 233 -12.96 -2.14 19.73
N THR A 234 -13.15 -2.15 21.05
CA THR A 234 -12.15 -1.61 21.98
C THR A 234 -10.97 -2.57 22.12
N VAL A 235 -9.83 -2.03 22.56
CA VAL A 235 -8.64 -2.86 22.84
C VAL A 235 -8.94 -3.93 23.90
N GLU A 236 -9.69 -3.55 24.94
CA GLU A 236 -10.07 -4.45 26.04
C GLU A 236 -10.99 -5.58 25.58
N GLU A 237 -11.94 -5.31 24.70
CA GLU A 237 -12.80 -6.35 24.10
C GLU A 237 -11.99 -7.29 23.22
N GLY A 238 -11.13 -6.74 22.35
CA GLY A 238 -10.30 -7.54 21.46
C GLY A 238 -9.31 -8.45 22.22
N LYS A 239 -8.75 -7.98 23.33
CA LYS A 239 -7.88 -8.79 24.21
C LYS A 239 -8.62 -9.91 24.94
N LYS A 240 -9.94 -9.81 25.11
CA LYS A 240 -10.80 -10.83 25.75
C LYS A 240 -11.38 -11.83 24.76
N ALA A 241 -11.09 -11.68 23.47
CA ALA A 241 -11.55 -12.58 22.43
C ALA A 241 -11.04 -14.01 22.62
N ASP A 242 -11.81 -14.97 22.13
CA ASP A 242 -11.44 -16.38 22.09
C ASP A 242 -10.48 -16.67 20.94
N GLU A 243 -10.65 -15.98 19.81
CA GLU A 243 -9.69 -15.97 18.70
C GLU A 243 -9.44 -14.54 18.20
N MET A 244 -8.23 -14.28 17.71
CA MET A 244 -7.87 -13.03 17.02
C MET A 244 -7.09 -13.37 15.75
N MET A 245 -7.32 -12.60 14.68
CA MET A 245 -6.64 -12.79 13.42
C MET A 245 -6.31 -11.47 12.72
N LEU A 246 -5.20 -11.47 11.98
CA LEU A 246 -4.86 -10.43 10.99
C LEU A 246 -5.33 -10.88 9.61
N ILE A 247 -5.88 -9.94 8.84
CA ILE A 247 -6.41 -10.21 7.50
C ILE A 247 -5.81 -9.25 6.48
N GLY A 248 -5.19 -9.77 5.41
CA GLY A 248 -4.65 -8.94 4.34
C GLY A 248 -4.16 -9.73 3.13
N SER A 249 -4.01 -9.07 1.99
CA SER A 249 -3.73 -9.76 0.71
C SER A 249 -2.38 -10.49 0.68
N GLY A 250 -1.38 -10.08 1.48
CA GLY A 250 -0.08 -10.75 1.56
C GLY A 250 0.03 -11.86 2.61
N VAL A 251 -0.85 -11.87 3.62
CA VAL A 251 -0.77 -12.79 4.78
C VAL A 251 -2.09 -13.58 4.98
N LEU A 252 -3.05 -13.38 4.07
CA LEU A 252 -4.42 -13.89 4.04
C LEU A 252 -5.12 -13.78 5.38
N VAL A 253 -5.24 -14.88 6.12
CA VAL A 253 -5.78 -14.94 7.47
C VAL A 253 -4.69 -15.53 8.37
N ARG A 254 -4.26 -14.78 9.38
CA ARG A 254 -3.17 -15.18 10.28
C ARG A 254 -3.60 -15.11 11.74
N PRO A 255 -3.57 -16.23 12.50
CA PRO A 255 -3.91 -16.22 13.91
C PRO A 255 -2.93 -15.38 14.74
N VAL A 256 -3.48 -14.58 15.65
CA VAL A 256 -2.76 -13.85 16.70
C VAL A 256 -3.02 -14.58 18.01
N VAL A 257 -1.97 -15.18 18.58
CA VAL A 257 -2.06 -16.01 19.79
C VAL A 257 -1.69 -15.24 21.06
N GLN A 258 -1.03 -14.09 20.91
CA GLN A 258 -0.65 -13.24 22.02
C GLN A 258 -0.70 -11.78 21.58
N TRP A 259 -1.27 -10.92 22.41
CA TRP A 259 -1.26 -9.48 22.25
C TRP A 259 -0.69 -8.81 23.50
N ASP A 260 0.45 -8.12 23.33
CA ASP A 260 1.27 -7.58 24.40
C ASP A 260 1.69 -8.72 25.37
N ASN A 261 1.31 -8.61 26.64
CA ASN A 261 1.56 -9.61 27.67
C ASN A 261 0.37 -10.56 27.90
N GLN A 262 -0.68 -10.46 27.08
CA GLN A 262 -1.91 -11.25 27.22
C GLN A 262 -2.01 -12.31 26.13
N VAL A 263 -2.27 -13.55 26.55
CA VAL A 263 -2.59 -14.67 25.64
C VAL A 263 -4.03 -14.51 25.17
N ILE A 264 -4.25 -14.70 23.86
CA ILE A 264 -5.60 -14.74 23.27
C ILE A 264 -6.08 -16.19 23.28
N GLY A 265 -7.31 -16.43 23.73
CA GLY A 265 -7.87 -17.78 23.86
C GLY A 265 -6.98 -18.72 24.68
N ASP A 266 -6.60 -19.85 24.09
CA ASP A 266 -5.69 -20.85 24.66
C ASP A 266 -4.23 -20.73 24.17
N GLY A 267 -3.91 -19.64 23.44
CA GLY A 267 -2.60 -19.41 22.85
C GLY A 267 -2.29 -20.26 21.61
N LYS A 268 -3.31 -20.86 20.99
CA LYS A 268 -3.18 -21.62 19.74
C LYS A 268 -4.08 -21.05 18.65
N GLU A 269 -3.90 -21.54 17.43
CA GLU A 269 -4.82 -21.25 16.33
C GLU A 269 -6.21 -21.83 16.63
N GLY A 270 -7.22 -20.96 16.61
CA GLY A 270 -8.60 -21.36 16.82
C GLY A 270 -9.29 -21.95 15.58
N PRO A 271 -10.38 -22.72 15.78
CA PRO A 271 -11.10 -23.40 14.70
C PRO A 271 -11.71 -22.44 13.67
N ILE A 272 -12.21 -21.27 14.07
CA ILE A 272 -12.85 -20.32 13.14
C ILE A 272 -11.79 -19.66 12.27
N THR A 273 -10.67 -19.22 12.85
CA THR A 273 -9.55 -18.62 12.11
C THR A 273 -9.04 -19.58 11.03
N ARG A 274 -8.83 -20.85 11.39
CA ARG A 274 -8.41 -21.90 10.45
C ARG A 274 -9.46 -22.19 9.38
N ALA A 275 -10.74 -22.19 9.73
CA ALA A 275 -11.83 -22.38 8.77
C ALA A 275 -11.88 -21.23 7.77
N LEU A 276 -11.76 -19.97 8.22
CA LEU A 276 -11.74 -18.80 7.34
C LEU A 276 -10.52 -18.79 6.43
N LEU A 277 -9.35 -19.18 6.94
CA LEU A 277 -8.16 -19.35 6.10
C LEU A 277 -8.39 -20.42 5.02
N THR A 278 -8.97 -21.56 5.39
CA THR A 278 -9.26 -22.62 4.43
C THR A 278 -10.22 -22.15 3.35
N LEU A 279 -11.29 -21.44 3.74
CA LEU A 279 -12.29 -20.90 2.82
C LEU A 279 -11.69 -19.87 1.87
N ILE A 280 -10.85 -18.93 2.33
CA ILE A 280 -10.24 -17.94 1.44
C ILE A 280 -9.24 -18.58 0.47
N LEU A 281 -8.46 -19.57 0.93
CA LEU A 281 -7.53 -20.31 0.07
C LEU A 281 -8.27 -21.15 -0.98
N GLU A 282 -9.41 -21.72 -0.63
CA GLU A 282 -10.29 -22.40 -1.59
C GLU A 282 -10.89 -21.40 -2.57
N ASP A 283 -11.44 -20.28 -2.09
CA ASP A 283 -12.04 -19.26 -2.94
C ASP A 283 -11.06 -18.61 -3.93
N MET A 284 -9.79 -18.47 -3.55
CA MET A 284 -8.74 -18.02 -4.48
C MET A 284 -8.41 -19.04 -5.58
N ARG A 285 -8.54 -20.34 -5.28
CA ARG A 285 -8.21 -21.46 -6.20
C ARG A 285 -9.38 -21.93 -7.05
N SER A 286 -10.60 -21.91 -6.52
CA SER A 286 -11.81 -22.47 -7.14
C SER A 286 -13.04 -21.57 -7.01
N GLY A 287 -12.89 -20.34 -6.51
CA GLY A 287 -13.99 -19.38 -6.40
C GLY A 287 -14.61 -18.99 -7.75
N PRO A 288 -15.76 -18.30 -7.72
CA PRO A 288 -16.50 -17.96 -8.92
C PRO A 288 -15.75 -16.94 -9.81
N PRO A 289 -16.07 -16.88 -11.13
CA PRO A 289 -15.45 -15.92 -12.04
C PRO A 289 -15.60 -14.45 -11.63
N ALA A 290 -16.61 -14.12 -10.83
CA ALA A 290 -16.83 -12.77 -10.31
C ALA A 290 -15.70 -12.28 -9.38
N VAL A 291 -14.91 -13.18 -8.77
CA VAL A 291 -13.78 -12.83 -7.90
C VAL A 291 -12.44 -13.29 -8.47
N ARG A 292 -12.44 -13.97 -9.63
CA ARG A 292 -11.25 -14.52 -10.28
C ARG A 292 -11.23 -14.13 -11.75
N VAL A 293 -10.31 -13.22 -12.08
CA VAL A 293 -10.11 -12.78 -13.46
C VAL A 293 -8.95 -13.59 -14.07
N PRO A 294 -9.19 -14.36 -15.15
CA PRO A 294 -8.14 -15.16 -15.77
C PRO A 294 -7.05 -14.27 -16.35
N VAL A 295 -5.81 -14.70 -16.18
CA VAL A 295 -4.64 -14.15 -16.85
C VAL A 295 -4.36 -15.04 -18.07
N PRO A 296 -4.35 -14.49 -19.29
CA PRO A 296 -4.14 -15.25 -20.52
C PRO A 296 -2.71 -15.77 -20.69
#